data_AF-A0A3N4KFN0-F1
#
_entry.id   AF-A0A3N4KFN0-F1
#
_cell.length_a   1.000
_cell.length_b   1.000
_cell.length_c   1.000
_cell.angle_alpha   90.00
_cell.angle_beta   90.00
_cell.angle_gamma   90.00
#
_symmetry.space_group_name_H-M   'P 1'
#
loop_
_entity.id
_entity.type
_entity.pdbx_description
1 polymer ?
#
loop_
_entity_poly.entity_id
_entity_poly.type
_entity_poly.pdbx_seq_one_letter_code
_entity_poly.pdbx_strand_id
1 'polypeptide(L)'
;MTLSTLSRSRPSLLFAKKKESQLTFADLGQILGRDEVAVAAIFYGQARADEDDIRKLSKALGLYESVLQAELGGCPFRGGTVEMPPREPLIYRLYEIVQTYGQAYKAVLNEKFGDGIMSAIAFSTKVEKETDEKGVDWAVITLRGKWLPYSRF
;
A
#
# COMPACT_ATOMS: atom_id res chain seq x y z
N MET A 1 -35.09 6.20 5.98
CA MET A 1 -33.97 5.46 5.37
C MET A 1 -33.04 6.47 4.73
N THR A 2 -31.99 6.89 5.44
CA THR A 2 -31.00 7.84 4.93
C THR A 2 -30.08 7.13 3.93
N LEU A 3 -29.76 7.83 2.83
CA LEU A 3 -28.92 7.42 1.70
C LEU A 3 -27.45 7.17 2.10
N SER A 4 -27.17 6.29 3.07
CA SER A 4 -25.81 6.04 3.56
C SER A 4 -25.22 4.67 3.20
N THR A 5 -25.89 3.88 2.36
CA THR A 5 -25.51 2.46 2.14
C THR A 5 -24.97 2.09 0.75
N LEU A 6 -24.77 3.02 -0.19
CA LEU A 6 -24.36 2.69 -1.57
C LEU A 6 -22.96 3.20 -1.98
N SER A 7 -21.95 3.03 -1.13
CA SER A 7 -20.56 3.39 -1.51
C SER A 7 -19.46 2.65 -0.71
N ARG A 8 -19.63 1.37 -0.38
CA ARG A 8 -18.64 0.63 0.44
C ARG A 8 -18.15 -0.70 -0.15
N SER A 9 -18.28 -0.93 -1.45
CA SER A 9 -17.76 -2.13 -2.12
C SER A 9 -17.17 -1.88 -3.52
N ARG A 10 -16.47 -0.76 -3.72
CA ARG A 10 -15.84 -0.39 -5.01
C ARG A 10 -14.47 -1.02 -5.37
N PRO A 11 -13.85 -1.95 -4.60
CA PRO A 11 -12.72 -2.72 -5.13
C PRO A 11 -13.11 -3.70 -6.26
N SER A 12 -14.39 -3.94 -6.51
CA SER A 12 -14.80 -5.08 -7.34
C SER A 12 -14.37 -4.96 -8.82
N LEU A 13 -14.44 -3.78 -9.44
CA LEU A 13 -14.19 -3.66 -10.88
C LEU A 13 -12.71 -3.84 -11.25
N LEU A 14 -11.81 -3.13 -10.58
CA LEU A 14 -10.36 -3.23 -10.84
C LEU A 14 -9.85 -4.64 -10.55
N PHE A 15 -10.25 -5.23 -9.42
CA PHE A 15 -9.87 -6.60 -9.09
C PHE A 15 -10.49 -7.64 -10.04
N ALA A 16 -11.72 -7.45 -10.49
CA ALA A 16 -12.34 -8.32 -11.51
C ALA A 16 -11.58 -8.25 -12.84
N LYS A 17 -11.28 -7.04 -13.33
CA LYS A 17 -10.54 -6.86 -14.57
C LYS A 17 -9.11 -7.37 -14.51
N LYS A 18 -8.42 -7.17 -13.37
CA LYS A 18 -7.11 -7.78 -13.15
C LYS A 18 -7.17 -9.30 -13.21
N LYS A 19 -8.21 -9.91 -12.63
CA LYS A 19 -8.43 -11.36 -12.68
C LYS A 19 -8.73 -11.85 -14.10
N GLU A 20 -9.57 -11.14 -14.85
CA GLU A 20 -9.89 -11.45 -16.26
C GLU A 20 -8.64 -11.37 -17.16
N SER A 21 -7.82 -10.33 -16.99
CA SER A 21 -6.56 -10.16 -17.72
C SER A 21 -5.44 -11.11 -17.27
N GLN A 22 -5.65 -11.91 -16.21
CA GLN A 22 -4.66 -12.79 -15.59
C GLN A 22 -3.35 -12.08 -15.16
N LEU A 23 -3.40 -10.77 -14.92
CA LEU A 23 -2.24 -9.99 -14.51
C LEU A 23 -2.01 -10.08 -13.00
N THR A 24 -0.75 -10.21 -12.60
CA THR A 24 -0.30 -10.07 -11.21
C THR A 24 -0.08 -8.60 -10.83
N PHE A 25 0.14 -8.31 -9.54
CA PHE A 25 0.55 -6.96 -9.15
C PHE A 25 1.98 -6.64 -9.59
N ALA A 26 2.85 -7.65 -9.70
CA ALA A 26 4.18 -7.51 -10.29
C ALA A 26 4.11 -7.08 -11.76
N ASP A 27 3.26 -7.73 -12.57
CA ASP A 27 3.09 -7.38 -14.00
C ASP A 27 2.61 -5.94 -14.15
N LEU A 28 1.60 -5.56 -13.36
CA LEU A 28 1.07 -4.20 -13.35
C LEU A 28 2.11 -3.19 -12.83
N GLY A 29 2.94 -3.57 -11.86
CA GLY A 29 4.06 -2.76 -11.37
C GLY A 29 5.06 -2.46 -12.49
N GLN A 30 5.43 -3.47 -13.28
CA GLN A 30 6.30 -3.28 -14.44
C GLN A 30 5.68 -2.34 -15.49
N ILE A 31 4.38 -2.51 -15.79
CA ILE A 31 3.66 -1.65 -16.74
C ILE A 31 3.60 -0.20 -16.24
N LEU A 32 3.31 -0.01 -14.95
CA LEU A 32 3.13 1.32 -14.35
C LEU A 32 4.47 2.01 -14.07
N GLY A 33 5.55 1.25 -13.89
CA GLY A 33 6.81 1.78 -13.36
C GLY A 33 6.73 2.04 -11.85
N ARG A 34 5.97 1.22 -11.13
CA ARG A 34 5.75 1.33 -9.68
C ARG A 34 6.01 -0.01 -9.00
N ASP A 35 6.38 0.04 -7.72
CA ASP A 35 6.47 -1.17 -6.90
C ASP A 35 5.08 -1.84 -6.78
N GLU A 36 5.04 -3.17 -6.73
CA GLU A 36 3.80 -3.95 -6.69
C GLU A 36 2.93 -3.62 -5.47
N VAL A 37 3.54 -3.24 -4.32
CA VAL A 37 2.81 -2.82 -3.13
C VAL A 37 2.11 -1.48 -3.36
N ALA A 38 2.76 -0.56 -4.08
CA ALA A 38 2.15 0.71 -4.45
C ALA A 38 0.98 0.51 -5.43
N VAL A 39 1.10 -0.43 -6.38
CA VAL A 39 -0.01 -0.77 -7.28
C VAL A 39 -1.17 -1.40 -6.51
N ALA A 40 -0.91 -2.35 -5.62
CA ALA A 40 -1.94 -2.92 -4.75
C ALA A 40 -2.62 -1.84 -3.90
N ALA A 41 -1.86 -0.88 -3.37
CA ALA A 41 -2.42 0.25 -2.63
C ALA A 41 -3.35 1.13 -3.49
N ILE A 42 -3.05 1.37 -4.78
CA ILE A 42 -3.97 2.06 -5.70
C ILE A 42 -5.28 1.28 -5.80
N PHE A 43 -5.21 -0.04 -5.98
CA PHE A 43 -6.39 -0.90 -6.11
C PHE A 43 -7.28 -0.89 -4.85
N TYR A 44 -6.69 -0.73 -3.67
CA TYR A 44 -7.41 -0.54 -2.41
C TYR A 44 -7.77 0.93 -2.10
N GLY A 45 -7.54 1.86 -3.04
CA GLY A 45 -7.83 3.28 -2.86
C GLY A 45 -6.95 3.97 -1.81
N GLN A 46 -5.80 3.38 -1.47
CA GLN A 46 -4.85 3.88 -0.48
C GLN A 46 -3.68 4.68 -1.10
N ALA A 47 -3.55 4.66 -2.42
CA ALA A 47 -2.60 5.47 -3.17
C ALA A 47 -3.30 6.20 -4.33
N ARG A 48 -2.75 7.34 -4.71
CA ARG A 48 -3.27 8.13 -5.84
C ARG A 48 -2.71 7.55 -7.14
N ALA A 49 -3.61 7.33 -8.10
CA ALA A 49 -3.23 7.13 -9.50
C ALA A 49 -3.10 8.50 -10.17
N ASP A 50 -1.97 8.75 -10.84
CA ASP A 50 -1.82 9.92 -11.70
C ASP A 50 -2.36 9.64 -13.11
N GLU A 51 -2.30 10.63 -14.00
CA GLU A 51 -2.83 10.52 -15.36
C GLU A 51 -2.11 9.44 -16.19
N ASP A 52 -0.82 9.22 -15.94
CA ASP A 52 -0.04 8.19 -16.63
C ASP A 52 -0.40 6.79 -16.12
N ASP A 53 -0.58 6.63 -14.80
CA ASP A 53 -1.10 5.38 -14.22
C ASP A 53 -2.47 5.02 -14.81
N ILE A 54 -3.38 5.99 -14.90
CA ILE A 54 -4.74 5.78 -15.42
C ILE A 54 -4.70 5.32 -16.88
N ARG A 55 -3.88 5.98 -17.72
CA ARG A 55 -3.70 5.61 -19.13
C ARG A 55 -3.14 4.20 -19.27
N LYS A 56 -2.13 3.84 -18.47
CA LYS A 56 -1.51 2.52 -18.50
C LYS A 56 -2.43 1.42 -17.99
N LEU A 57 -3.15 1.67 -16.89
CA LEU A 57 -4.16 0.75 -16.34
C LEU A 57 -5.33 0.56 -17.31
N SER A 58 -5.77 1.62 -17.99
CA SER A 58 -6.81 1.55 -19.02
C SER A 58 -6.46 0.53 -20.11
N LYS A 59 -5.24 0.62 -20.64
CA LYS A 59 -4.72 -0.30 -21.66
C LYS A 59 -4.56 -1.72 -21.12
N ALA A 60 -3.98 -1.89 -19.93
CA ALA A 60 -3.70 -3.19 -19.34
C ALA A 60 -4.98 -3.96 -18.93
N LEU A 61 -6.02 -3.24 -18.51
CA LEU A 61 -7.25 -3.82 -17.98
C LEU A 61 -8.43 -3.73 -18.96
N GLY A 62 -8.26 -3.13 -20.13
CA GLY A 62 -9.34 -2.94 -21.11
C GLY A 62 -10.49 -2.10 -20.58
N LEU A 63 -10.19 -1.08 -19.75
CA LEU A 63 -11.17 -0.17 -19.15
C LEU A 63 -11.05 1.21 -19.79
N TYR A 64 -12.16 1.92 -19.97
CA TYR A 64 -12.10 3.31 -20.41
C TYR A 64 -11.43 4.20 -19.35
N GLU A 65 -10.55 5.11 -19.78
CA GLU A 65 -9.86 6.06 -18.89
C GLU A 65 -10.85 6.86 -18.02
N SER A 66 -12.02 7.22 -18.57
CA SER A 66 -13.08 7.92 -17.83
C SER A 66 -13.63 7.13 -16.64
N VAL A 67 -13.73 5.81 -16.76
CA VAL A 67 -14.16 4.92 -15.66
C VAL A 67 -13.08 4.89 -14.57
N LEU A 68 -11.81 4.76 -14.97
CA LEU A 68 -10.70 4.76 -14.02
C LEU A 68 -10.52 6.12 -13.35
N GLN A 69 -10.75 7.23 -14.04
CA GLN A 69 -10.71 8.57 -13.47
C GLN A 69 -11.81 8.77 -12.42
N ALA A 70 -13.00 8.21 -12.63
CA ALA A 70 -14.08 8.26 -11.66
C ALA A 70 -13.79 7.43 -10.40
N GLU A 71 -13.15 6.28 -10.55
CA GLU A 71 -12.85 5.35 -9.45
C GLU A 71 -11.56 5.70 -8.68
N LEU A 72 -10.50 6.13 -9.38
CA LEU A 72 -9.15 6.34 -8.82
C LEU A 72 -8.69 7.80 -8.83
N GLY A 73 -9.43 8.68 -9.51
CA GLY A 73 -9.07 10.09 -9.62
C GLY A 73 -9.23 10.85 -8.30
N GLY A 74 -8.55 12.00 -8.21
CA GLY A 74 -8.61 12.88 -7.04
C GLY A 74 -7.70 12.44 -5.88
N CYS A 75 -7.95 12.98 -4.69
CA CYS A 75 -7.20 12.65 -3.48
C CYS A 75 -7.84 11.43 -2.79
N PRO A 76 -7.07 10.36 -2.50
CA PRO A 76 -7.63 9.16 -1.90
C PRO A 76 -7.96 9.36 -0.42
N PHE A 77 -9.07 8.77 0.01
CA PHE A 77 -9.42 8.66 1.43
C PHE A 77 -8.73 7.44 2.04
N ARG A 78 -7.60 7.68 2.72
CA ARG A 78 -6.75 6.64 3.30
C ARG A 78 -7.22 6.20 4.68
N GLY A 79 -6.91 4.96 5.06
CA GLY A 79 -7.17 4.40 6.39
C GLY A 79 -8.55 3.78 6.59
N GLY A 80 -9.41 3.78 5.56
CA GLY A 80 -10.76 3.20 5.63
C GLY A 80 -10.85 1.70 5.28
N THR A 81 -9.74 1.05 4.91
CA THR A 81 -9.73 -0.33 4.40
C THR A 81 -9.53 -1.41 5.47
N VAL A 82 -8.94 -1.05 6.60
CA VAL A 82 -8.64 -1.98 7.70
C VAL A 82 -9.31 -1.47 8.96
N GLU A 83 -10.25 -2.24 9.50
CA GLU A 83 -10.79 -1.99 10.84
C GLU A 83 -9.71 -2.30 11.88
N MET A 84 -9.56 -1.43 12.89
CA MET A 84 -8.57 -1.61 13.95
C MET A 84 -9.25 -2.14 15.23
N PRO A 85 -8.69 -3.17 15.88
CA PRO A 85 -7.52 -3.95 15.47
C PRO A 85 -7.80 -4.83 14.23
N PRO A 86 -6.79 -5.10 13.37
CA PRO A 86 -6.98 -5.93 12.18
C PRO A 86 -7.50 -7.32 12.55
N ARG A 87 -8.47 -7.83 11.80
CA ARG A 87 -9.00 -9.18 12.01
C ARG A 87 -8.39 -10.23 11.10
N GLU A 88 -7.86 -9.80 9.96
CA GLU A 88 -7.20 -10.69 9.01
C GLU A 88 -5.82 -11.11 9.57
N PRO A 89 -5.52 -12.42 9.67
CA PRO A 89 -4.31 -12.90 10.35
C PRO A 89 -2.99 -12.34 9.81
N LEU A 90 -2.79 -12.22 8.50
CA LEU A 90 -1.55 -11.71 7.92
C LEU A 90 -1.32 -10.24 8.32
N ILE A 91 -2.34 -9.39 8.18
CA ILE A 91 -2.29 -7.98 8.59
C ILE A 91 -2.13 -7.86 10.11
N TYR A 92 -2.77 -8.74 10.89
CA TYR A 92 -2.64 -8.75 12.34
C TYR A 92 -1.20 -8.99 12.80
N ARG A 93 -0.42 -9.83 12.11
CA ARG A 93 1.00 -10.03 12.45
C ARG A 93 1.85 -8.77 12.29
N LEU A 94 1.56 -7.94 11.28
CA LEU A 94 2.23 -6.66 11.14
C LEU A 94 1.89 -5.71 12.31
N TYR A 95 0.63 -5.72 12.75
CA TYR A 95 0.21 -5.00 13.94
C TYR A 95 0.90 -5.52 15.22
N GLU A 96 1.01 -6.84 15.37
CA GLU A 96 1.68 -7.49 16.50
C GLU A 96 3.17 -7.17 16.57
N ILE A 97 3.86 -7.07 15.41
CA ILE A 97 5.24 -6.59 15.32
C ILE A 97 5.34 -5.15 15.85
N VAL A 98 4.43 -4.26 15.45
CA VAL A 98 4.42 -2.87 15.96
C VAL A 98 4.16 -2.85 17.47
N GLN A 99 3.20 -3.64 17.96
CA GLN A 99 2.87 -3.73 19.37
C GLN A 99 4.05 -4.24 20.22
N THR A 100 4.81 -5.20 19.70
CA THR A 100 5.92 -5.85 20.42
C THR A 100 7.21 -5.03 20.33
N TYR A 101 7.57 -4.56 19.14
CA TYR A 101 8.86 -3.93 18.86
C TYR A 101 8.79 -2.40 18.80
N GLY A 102 7.62 -1.77 18.90
CA GLY A 102 7.45 -0.32 18.74
C GLY A 102 8.37 0.50 19.63
N GLN A 103 8.51 0.13 20.92
CA GLN A 103 9.44 0.81 21.84
C GLN A 103 10.91 0.54 21.50
N ALA A 104 11.25 -0.67 21.05
CA ALA A 104 12.60 -1.00 20.61
C ALA A 104 13.00 -0.20 19.36
N TYR A 105 12.13 -0.12 18.35
CA TYR A 105 12.34 0.72 17.18
C TYR A 105 12.53 2.19 17.56
N LYS A 106 11.66 2.71 18.44
CA LYS A 106 11.75 4.10 18.92
C LYS A 106 13.14 4.37 19.53
N ALA A 107 13.58 3.53 20.48
CA ALA A 107 14.86 3.73 21.16
C ALA A 107 16.05 3.70 20.18
N VAL A 108 16.14 2.68 19.33
CA VAL A 108 17.23 2.54 18.36
C VAL A 108 17.24 3.67 17.33
N LEU A 109 16.07 4.10 16.85
CA LEU A 109 15.97 5.24 15.94
C LEU A 109 16.39 6.54 16.63
N ASN A 110 16.01 6.74 17.90
CA ASN A 110 16.43 7.91 18.66
C ASN A 110 17.95 7.95 18.87
N GLU A 111 18.59 6.81 19.16
CA GLU A 111 20.05 6.72 19.27
C GLU A 111 20.77 7.03 17.95
N LYS A 112 20.22 6.56 16.82
CA LYS A 112 20.85 6.71 15.50
C LYS A 112 20.62 8.08 14.86
N PHE A 113 19.44 8.68 15.06
CA PHE A 113 19.00 9.84 14.29
C PHE A 113 18.56 11.04 15.15
N GLY A 114 18.56 10.89 16.48
CA GLY A 114 18.14 11.93 17.42
C GLY A 114 16.63 12.00 17.63
N ASP A 115 16.12 13.15 18.03
CA ASP A 115 14.68 13.35 18.27
C ASP A 115 13.93 13.66 16.97
N GLY A 116 12.96 12.82 16.61
CA GLY A 116 12.27 12.87 15.32
C GLY A 116 11.46 11.63 15.01
N ILE A 117 11.05 11.50 13.74
CA ILE A 117 10.24 10.38 13.24
C ILE A 117 10.73 9.87 11.89
N MET A 118 10.47 8.58 11.63
CA MET A 118 10.50 8.04 10.27
C MET A 118 9.18 8.38 9.56
N SER A 119 9.24 9.15 8.49
CA SER A 119 8.05 9.56 7.73
C SER A 119 7.34 8.36 7.09
N ALA A 120 6.01 8.33 7.17
CA ALA A 120 5.14 7.44 6.41
C ALA A 120 4.55 8.11 5.13
N ILE A 121 5.01 9.32 4.79
CA ILE A 121 4.59 10.08 3.60
C ILE A 121 5.73 10.18 2.59
N ALA A 122 6.89 10.69 3.03
CA ALA A 122 8.14 10.60 2.26
C ALA A 122 8.75 9.20 2.48
N PHE A 123 8.07 8.21 1.90
CA PHE A 123 8.18 6.80 2.26
C PHE A 123 8.07 5.89 1.04
N SER A 124 8.76 4.76 1.10
CA SER A 124 8.61 3.64 0.18
C SER A 124 8.66 2.31 0.95
N THR A 125 7.92 1.33 0.47
CA THR A 125 7.94 -0.05 0.98
C THR A 125 7.98 -1.03 -0.19
N LYS A 126 8.53 -2.22 0.05
CA LYS A 126 8.54 -3.34 -0.90
C LYS A 126 8.46 -4.67 -0.15
N VAL A 127 8.05 -5.71 -0.86
CA VAL A 127 8.02 -7.09 -0.37
C VAL A 127 8.93 -7.93 -1.24
N GLU A 128 9.79 -8.72 -0.60
CA GLU A 128 10.71 -9.63 -1.26
C GLU A 128 10.56 -11.03 -0.65
N LYS A 129 10.77 -12.05 -1.47
CA LYS A 129 10.86 -13.44 -1.03
C LYS A 129 12.33 -13.84 -0.96
N GLU A 130 12.75 -14.36 0.19
CA GLU A 130 14.08 -14.94 0.39
C GLU A 130 13.92 -16.42 0.73
N THR A 131 14.77 -17.29 0.20
CA THR A 131 14.79 -18.71 0.55
C THR A 131 16.13 -19.01 1.20
N ASP A 132 16.11 -19.51 2.44
CA ASP A 132 17.33 -19.80 3.17
C ASP A 132 18.01 -21.11 2.70
N GLU A 133 19.20 -21.38 3.25
CA GLU A 133 19.99 -22.58 2.92
C GLU A 133 19.27 -23.90 3.22
N LYS A 134 18.24 -23.88 4.07
CA LYS A 134 17.42 -25.06 4.42
C LYS A 134 16.18 -25.17 3.53
N GLY A 135 16.01 -24.27 2.57
CA GLY A 135 14.84 -24.22 1.68
C GLY A 135 13.59 -23.61 2.34
N VAL A 136 13.73 -22.92 3.47
CA VAL A 136 12.60 -22.22 4.11
C VAL A 136 12.44 -20.85 3.47
N ASP A 137 11.20 -20.54 3.09
CA ASP A 137 10.84 -19.26 2.51
C ASP A 137 10.54 -18.20 3.59
N TRP A 138 11.10 -17.02 3.41
CA TRP A 138 10.96 -15.85 4.26
C TRP A 138 10.36 -14.69 3.47
N ALA A 139 9.42 -13.98 4.09
CA ALA A 139 8.89 -12.73 3.57
C ALA A 139 9.66 -11.56 4.18
N VAL A 140 10.34 -10.80 3.33
CA VAL A 140 11.12 -9.62 3.73
C VAL A 140 10.32 -8.36 3.37
N ILE A 141 9.94 -7.59 4.38
CA ILE A 141 9.28 -6.30 4.20
C ILE A 141 10.28 -5.20 4.53
N THR A 142 10.59 -4.35 3.55
CA THR A 142 11.47 -3.21 3.75
C THR A 142 10.66 -1.94 3.96
N LEU A 143 10.83 -1.28 5.12
CA LEU A 143 10.25 0.04 5.40
C LEU A 143 11.34 1.10 5.26
N ARG A 144 11.21 2.01 4.27
CA ARG A 144 12.19 3.07 4.02
C ARG A 144 11.52 4.44 4.06
N GLY A 145 11.60 5.10 5.21
CA GLY A 145 11.08 6.45 5.40
C GLY A 145 12.18 7.49 5.58
N LYS A 146 11.94 8.71 5.10
CA LYS A 146 12.79 9.86 5.39
C LYS A 146 12.74 10.19 6.88
N TRP A 147 13.89 10.41 7.51
CA TRP A 147 13.95 10.91 8.89
C TRP A 147 13.61 12.40 8.96
N LEU A 148 12.75 12.78 9.90
CA LEU A 148 12.28 14.14 10.12
C LEU A 148 12.55 14.54 11.58
N PRO A 149 13.57 15.37 11.85
CA PRO A 149 13.84 15.86 13.20
C PRO A 149 12.77 16.88 13.64
N TYR A 150 12.49 16.95 14.95
CA TYR A 150 11.61 17.99 15.49
C TYR A 150 12.29 19.37 15.46
N SER A 151 11.55 20.38 15.01
CA SER A 151 11.99 21.77 15.11
C SER A 151 11.95 22.25 16.56
N ARG A 152 12.93 23.04 16.96
CA ARG A 152 12.88 23.83 18.19
C ARG A 152 12.30 25.20 17.86
N PHE A 153 11.12 25.49 18.39
CA PHE A 153 10.42 26.77 18.23
C PHE A 153 9.89 27.25 19.58
#